data_AF-A0A4Z1A4W3-F1
#
_entry.id   AF-A0A4Z1A4W3-F1
#
_cell.length_a   1.000
_cell.length_b   1.000
_cell.length_c   1.000
_cell.angle_alpha   90.00
_cell.angle_beta   90.00
_cell.angle_gamma   90.00
#
_symmetry.space_group_name_H-M   'P 1'
#
loop_
_entity.id
_entity.type
_entity.pdbx_description
1 polymer ?
#
loop_
_entity_poly.entity_id
_entity_poly.type
_entity_poly.pdbx_seq_one_letter_code
_entity_poly.pdbx_strand_id
1 'polypeptide(L)'
;MKGNDDLENLLLESMKNIQKFNPKFTRHERLLPYLKIIDKFKGLDYVNLVIRDPKITELFEKNHFIIPSLYLMEFFFQLSRKENSNNHLEPNLTPISPSIFLNFEKTTAISNNKNEIDQISKLINRDQFEIITGNSIEYLKTEKNSYNLITSILPIGIKTDLDPELETTDFSSILAFRSCKLLSENGTGILLTSNRFFSNKNKNEKILRSHGLYIHGIFVAPRGFLANTNIESCIILVRKKPNDKI
;
A
#
# COMPACT_ATOMS: atom_id res chain seq x y z
N MET A 1 -12.67 24.70 -12.69
CA MET A 1 -11.31 24.11 -12.76
C MET A 1 -10.24 25.19 -12.53
N LYS A 2 -10.11 25.71 -11.30
CA LYS A 2 -9.06 26.70 -10.94
C LYS A 2 -8.17 26.29 -9.75
N GLY A 3 -8.44 25.15 -9.10
CA GLY A 3 -7.77 24.79 -7.84
C GLY A 3 -6.52 23.90 -7.94
N ASN A 4 -6.19 23.35 -9.12
CA ASN A 4 -5.06 22.41 -9.24
C ASN A 4 -3.73 23.13 -9.46
N ASP A 5 -3.73 24.23 -10.22
CA ASP A 5 -2.53 25.02 -10.52
C ASP A 5 -2.04 25.78 -9.28
N ASP A 6 -2.96 26.25 -8.43
CA ASP A 6 -2.63 26.95 -7.19
C ASP A 6 -1.99 26.01 -6.15
N LEU A 7 -2.48 24.79 -6.01
CA LEU A 7 -1.89 23.78 -5.12
C LEU A 7 -0.51 23.34 -5.62
N GLU A 8 -0.37 23.10 -6.92
CA GLU A 8 0.92 22.72 -7.49
C GLU A 8 1.95 23.83 -7.31
N ASN A 9 1.57 25.09 -7.55
CA ASN A 9 2.43 26.24 -7.29
C ASN A 9 2.80 26.37 -5.80
N LEU A 10 1.85 26.16 -4.89
CA LEU A 10 2.10 26.24 -3.45
C LEU A 10 3.00 25.10 -2.95
N LEU A 11 2.83 23.88 -3.48
CA LEU A 11 3.72 22.75 -3.21
C LEU A 11 5.12 23.00 -3.78
N LEU A 12 5.21 23.52 -5.00
CA LEU A 12 6.49 23.87 -5.64
C LEU A 12 7.21 24.99 -4.89
N GLU A 13 6.51 26.01 -4.41
CA GLU A 13 7.07 27.08 -3.59
C GLU A 13 7.55 26.56 -2.23
N SER A 14 6.74 25.72 -1.57
CA SER A 14 7.13 25.03 -0.34
C SER A 14 8.40 24.19 -0.55
N MET A 15 8.50 23.51 -1.68
CA MET A 15 9.68 22.72 -2.06
C MET A 15 10.91 23.58 -2.39
N LYS A 16 10.75 24.73 -3.05
CA LYS A 16 11.85 25.70 -3.26
C LYS A 16 12.40 26.22 -1.93
N ASN A 17 11.52 26.47 -0.95
CA ASN A 17 11.93 26.86 0.39
C ASN A 17 12.74 25.75 1.09
N ILE A 18 12.42 24.46 0.90
CA ILE A 18 13.21 23.34 1.45
C ILE A 18 14.65 23.36 0.93
N GLN A 19 14.86 23.60 -0.36
CA GLN A 19 16.20 23.63 -0.95
C GLN A 19 17.11 24.66 -0.27
N LYS A 20 16.52 25.76 0.21
CA LYS A 20 17.21 26.79 1.00
C LYS A 20 17.65 26.27 2.39
N PHE A 21 16.89 25.38 3.01
CA PHE A 21 17.18 24.82 4.34
C PHE A 21 17.94 23.49 4.30
N ASN A 22 17.86 22.76 3.18
CA ASN A 22 18.56 21.50 2.96
C ASN A 22 19.14 21.46 1.53
N PRO A 23 20.35 21.97 1.31
CA PRO A 23 20.95 22.08 -0.03
C PRO A 23 21.20 20.74 -0.73
N LYS A 24 21.17 19.62 0.01
CA LYS A 24 21.27 18.26 -0.54
C LYS A 24 19.96 17.76 -1.15
N PHE A 25 18.88 18.49 -0.94
CA PHE A 25 17.57 18.23 -1.53
C PHE A 25 17.63 18.57 -3.03
N THR A 26 17.64 17.54 -3.87
CA THR A 26 17.95 17.66 -5.31
C THR A 26 16.87 17.11 -6.23
N ARG A 27 15.85 16.41 -5.72
CA ARG A 27 14.87 15.67 -6.55
C ARG A 27 13.42 15.98 -6.21
N HIS A 28 13.09 17.27 -6.29
CA HIS A 28 11.74 17.83 -6.15
C HIS A 28 10.65 17.01 -6.87
N GLU A 29 10.88 16.64 -8.13
CA GLU A 29 9.88 15.95 -8.97
C GLU A 29 9.42 14.60 -8.39
N ARG A 30 10.26 13.93 -7.59
CA ARG A 30 9.91 12.64 -6.98
C ARG A 30 8.99 12.78 -5.77
N LEU A 31 9.06 13.92 -5.08
CA LEU A 31 8.27 14.15 -3.86
C LEU A 31 6.83 14.57 -4.19
N LEU A 32 6.65 15.30 -5.30
CA LEU A 32 5.39 15.92 -5.67
C LEU A 32 4.19 14.95 -5.74
N PRO A 33 4.28 13.74 -6.34
CA PRO A 33 3.17 12.79 -6.35
C PRO A 33 2.70 12.41 -4.94
N TYR A 34 3.62 12.30 -3.98
CA TYR A 34 3.30 11.98 -2.59
C TYR A 34 2.65 13.14 -1.87
N LEU A 35 3.16 14.36 -2.06
CA LEU A 35 2.59 15.54 -1.41
C LEU A 35 1.14 15.77 -1.86
N LYS A 36 0.84 15.48 -3.14
CA LYS A 36 -0.54 15.50 -3.65
C LYS A 36 -1.45 14.49 -2.93
N ILE A 37 -0.95 13.29 -2.64
CA ILE A 37 -1.67 12.27 -1.86
C ILE A 37 -1.85 12.75 -0.41
N ILE A 38 -0.78 13.20 0.23
CA ILE A 38 -0.79 13.65 1.62
C ILE A 38 -1.78 14.81 1.78
N ASP A 39 -1.72 15.82 0.92
CA ASP A 39 -2.66 16.94 0.95
C ASP A 39 -4.11 16.46 0.82
N LYS A 40 -4.38 15.57 -0.14
CA LYS A 40 -5.72 15.07 -0.37
C LYS A 40 -6.32 14.35 0.85
N PHE A 41 -5.52 13.57 1.57
CA PHE A 41 -6.02 12.70 2.64
C PHE A 41 -5.76 13.22 4.06
N LYS A 42 -4.78 14.09 4.26
CA LYS A 42 -4.34 14.61 5.56
C LYS A 42 -4.22 16.14 5.62
N GLY A 43 -4.30 16.82 4.47
CA GLY A 43 -4.28 18.28 4.37
C GLY A 43 -2.88 18.90 4.40
N LEU A 44 -2.85 20.21 4.14
CA LEU A 44 -1.63 20.99 3.96
C LEU A 44 -0.75 21.08 5.22
N ASP A 45 -1.32 21.05 6.41
CA ASP A 45 -0.55 21.04 7.66
C ASP A 45 0.34 19.80 7.76
N TYR A 46 -0.18 18.67 7.29
CA TYR A 46 0.56 17.41 7.25
C TYR A 46 1.65 17.42 6.17
N VAL A 47 1.36 18.03 5.02
CA VAL A 47 2.36 18.29 3.99
C VAL A 47 3.51 19.12 4.57
N ASN A 48 3.20 20.19 5.31
CA ASN A 48 4.21 21.03 5.95
C ASN A 48 5.05 20.26 6.98
N LEU A 49 4.45 19.35 7.75
CA LEU A 49 5.18 18.47 8.67
C LEU A 49 6.20 17.61 7.92
N VAL A 50 5.76 16.91 6.87
CA VAL A 50 6.60 16.03 6.05
C VAL A 50 7.77 16.80 5.43
N ILE A 51 7.47 17.98 4.89
CA ILE A 51 8.41 18.89 4.25
C ILE A 51 9.47 19.42 5.23
N ARG A 52 9.09 19.70 6.48
CA ARG A 52 9.98 20.32 7.47
C ARG A 52 10.91 19.32 8.18
N ASP A 53 10.59 18.03 8.18
CA ASP A 53 11.44 16.99 8.77
C ASP A 53 12.31 16.33 7.69
N PRO A 54 13.63 16.59 7.65
CA PRO A 54 14.52 16.03 6.63
C PRO A 54 14.56 14.51 6.64
N LYS A 55 14.36 13.86 7.80
CA LYS A 55 14.39 12.39 7.91
C LYS A 55 13.13 11.78 7.30
N ILE A 56 11.98 12.44 7.45
CA ILE A 56 10.73 12.03 6.81
C ILE A 56 10.81 12.28 5.31
N THR A 57 11.31 13.45 4.90
CA THR A 57 11.50 13.77 3.48
C THR A 57 12.41 12.75 2.79
N GLU A 58 13.55 12.41 3.40
CA GLU A 58 14.51 11.42 2.87
C GLU A 58 13.89 10.03 2.67
N LEU A 59 12.92 9.67 3.52
CA LEU A 59 12.12 8.45 3.43
C LEU A 59 11.41 8.33 2.08
N PHE A 60 10.91 9.45 1.54
CA PHE A 60 10.25 9.54 0.25
C PHE A 60 11.20 9.81 -0.94
N GLU A 61 12.50 10.02 -0.71
CA GLU A 61 13.48 10.26 -1.78
C GLU A 61 14.28 9.01 -2.16
N LYS A 62 14.62 8.17 -1.18
CA LYS A 62 15.48 6.98 -1.35
C LYS A 62 14.77 5.75 -1.94
N ASN A 63 13.47 5.85 -2.19
CA ASN A 63 12.46 4.81 -2.44
C ASN A 63 12.93 3.47 -3.04
N HIS A 64 12.64 2.40 -2.30
CA HIS A 64 12.53 1.01 -2.79
C HIS A 64 11.07 0.53 -2.90
N PHE A 65 10.09 1.41 -2.73
CA PHE A 65 8.65 1.09 -2.76
C PHE A 65 7.92 1.72 -3.96
N ILE A 66 6.71 1.25 -4.23
CA ILE A 66 5.88 1.68 -5.36
C ILE A 66 5.12 2.95 -4.99
N ILE A 67 5.08 3.92 -5.89
CA ILE A 67 4.29 5.15 -5.71
C ILE A 67 2.96 4.99 -6.44
N PRO A 68 1.84 4.85 -5.73
CA PRO A 68 0.53 4.92 -6.37
C PRO A 68 0.29 6.33 -6.90
N SER A 69 -0.42 6.46 -8.01
CA SER A 69 -0.97 7.77 -8.40
C SER A 69 -2.07 8.21 -7.42
N LEU A 70 -2.37 9.51 -7.38
CA LEU A 70 -3.47 10.05 -6.57
C LEU A 70 -4.80 9.34 -6.88
N TYR A 71 -5.09 9.13 -8.16
CA TYR A 71 -6.29 8.43 -8.61
C TYR A 71 -6.36 6.99 -8.05
N LEU A 72 -5.23 6.28 -8.03
CA LEU A 72 -5.15 4.93 -7.49
C LEU A 72 -5.44 4.91 -5.98
N MET A 73 -4.90 5.88 -5.23
CA MET A 73 -5.18 6.02 -3.80
C MET A 73 -6.64 6.39 -3.52
N GLU A 74 -7.22 7.29 -4.32
CA GLU A 74 -8.65 7.61 -4.24
C GLU A 74 -9.49 6.38 -4.53
N PHE A 75 -9.14 5.58 -5.52
CA PHE A 75 -9.84 4.35 -5.82
C PHE A 75 -9.74 3.32 -4.68
N PHE A 76 -8.56 3.14 -4.09
CA PHE A 76 -8.37 2.34 -2.87
C PHE A 76 -9.30 2.80 -1.74
N PHE A 77 -9.37 4.11 -1.49
CA PHE A 77 -10.26 4.69 -0.50
C PHE A 77 -11.73 4.42 -0.80
N GLN A 78 -12.15 4.56 -2.06
CA GLN A 78 -13.53 4.29 -2.45
C GLN A 78 -13.93 2.83 -2.21
N LEU A 79 -12.99 1.89 -2.43
CA LEU A 79 -13.21 0.48 -2.16
C LEU A 79 -13.23 0.19 -0.66
N SER A 80 -12.28 0.73 0.12
CA SER A 80 -12.11 0.39 1.54
C SER A 80 -13.15 1.04 2.46
N ARG A 81 -13.65 2.24 2.14
CA ARG A 81 -14.56 3.00 3.04
C ARG A 81 -15.90 2.33 3.33
N LYS A 82 -16.29 1.32 2.55
CA LYS A 82 -17.54 0.57 2.73
C LYS A 82 -17.33 -0.73 3.52
N GLU A 83 -16.08 -1.08 3.80
CA GLU A 83 -15.71 -2.33 4.45
C GLU A 83 -15.58 -2.13 5.97
N ASN A 84 -15.75 -3.21 6.73
CA ASN A 84 -15.49 -3.21 8.16
C ASN A 84 -13.97 -3.20 8.40
N SER A 85 -13.46 -2.14 9.04
CA SER A 85 -12.03 -1.95 9.32
C SER A 85 -11.65 -2.10 10.80
N ASN A 86 -12.48 -2.76 11.61
CA ASN A 86 -12.25 -2.87 13.06
C ASN A 86 -10.96 -3.66 13.39
N ASN A 87 -10.64 -4.66 12.58
CA ASN A 87 -9.36 -5.37 12.61
C ASN A 87 -8.73 -5.37 11.22
N HIS A 88 -7.74 -4.49 11.02
CA HIS A 88 -7.08 -4.25 9.75
C HIS A 88 -5.66 -4.84 9.71
N LEU A 89 -5.26 -5.41 8.57
CA LEU A 89 -3.88 -5.84 8.31
C LEU A 89 -3.26 -5.08 7.14
N GLU A 90 -2.09 -4.50 7.38
CA GLU A 90 -1.18 -3.97 6.36
C GLU A 90 0.05 -4.90 6.27
N PRO A 91 0.09 -5.86 5.34
CA PRO A 91 1.16 -6.86 5.25
C PRO A 91 2.51 -6.30 4.75
N ASN A 92 2.51 -5.07 4.23
CA ASN A 92 3.69 -4.37 3.75
C ASN A 92 3.60 -2.87 4.05
N LEU A 93 3.94 -2.50 5.29
CA LEU A 93 3.96 -1.12 5.74
C LEU A 93 5.13 -0.36 5.12
N THR A 94 4.78 0.69 4.40
CA THR A 94 5.66 1.66 3.76
C THR A 94 5.11 3.06 4.01
N PRO A 95 5.87 4.14 3.77
CA PRO A 95 5.40 5.52 3.96
C PRO A 95 4.18 5.90 3.11
N ILE A 96 3.87 5.11 2.08
CA ILE A 96 2.72 5.32 1.20
C ILE A 96 1.60 4.31 1.38
N SER A 97 1.68 3.49 2.42
CA SER A 97 0.69 2.46 2.68
C SER A 97 -0.71 3.06 2.87
N PRO A 98 -1.76 2.42 2.34
CA PRO A 98 -3.13 2.86 2.53
C PRO A 98 -3.48 3.11 4.00
N SER A 99 -3.02 2.26 4.90
CA SER A 99 -3.21 2.42 6.36
C SER A 99 -2.75 3.76 6.93
N ILE A 100 -1.71 4.38 6.37
CA ILE A 100 -1.22 5.69 6.84
C ILE A 100 -2.22 6.80 6.50
N PHE A 101 -2.84 6.73 5.33
CA PHE A 101 -3.72 7.79 4.82
C PHE A 101 -5.19 7.57 5.13
N LEU A 102 -5.62 6.32 5.09
CA LEU A 102 -7.00 5.90 5.27
C LEU A 102 -7.11 5.45 6.73
N ASN A 103 -7.69 6.31 7.57
CA ASN A 103 -7.80 6.04 9.01
C ASN A 103 -8.64 4.78 9.25
N PHE A 104 -7.98 3.65 9.50
CA PHE A 104 -8.59 2.41 9.97
C PHE A 104 -8.53 2.35 11.50
N GLU A 105 -9.37 1.53 12.15
CA GLU A 105 -9.47 1.54 13.62
C GLU A 105 -8.21 1.00 14.30
N LYS A 106 -7.98 -0.31 14.22
CA LYS A 106 -6.77 -0.98 14.70
C LYS A 106 -6.10 -1.67 13.52
N THR A 107 -4.85 -1.32 13.28
CA THR A 107 -4.03 -1.86 12.20
C THR A 107 -2.86 -2.65 12.76
N THR A 108 -2.78 -3.94 12.42
CA THR A 108 -1.54 -4.70 12.48
C THR A 108 -0.77 -4.45 11.20
N ALA A 109 0.45 -3.92 11.30
CA ALA A 109 1.25 -3.50 10.15
C ALA A 109 2.61 -4.16 10.17
N ILE A 110 3.03 -4.78 9.07
CA ILE A 110 4.30 -5.50 8.99
C ILE A 110 5.29 -4.73 8.15
N SER A 111 6.48 -4.46 8.67
CA SER A 111 7.59 -3.88 7.91
C SER A 111 8.87 -4.67 8.10
N ASN A 112 9.60 -4.90 7.01
CA ASN A 112 10.95 -5.48 7.06
C ASN A 112 12.05 -4.41 7.20
N ASN A 113 11.71 -3.12 7.13
CA ASN A 113 12.68 -2.04 7.13
C ASN A 113 12.71 -1.29 8.47
N LYS A 114 13.50 -1.81 9.40
CA LYS A 114 13.73 -1.22 10.74
C LYS A 114 14.09 0.26 10.69
N ASN A 115 14.89 0.65 9.69
CA ASN A 115 15.41 2.01 9.57
C ASN A 115 14.35 3.03 9.13
N GLU A 116 13.20 2.58 8.64
CA GLU A 116 12.08 3.42 8.20
C GLU A 116 10.97 3.49 9.25
N ILE A 117 10.87 2.49 10.13
CA ILE A 117 9.80 2.40 11.14
C ILE A 117 9.80 3.62 12.06
N ASP A 118 10.97 4.10 12.50
CA ASP A 118 11.06 5.26 13.40
C ASP A 118 10.47 6.53 12.77
N GLN A 119 10.66 6.71 11.46
CA GLN A 119 10.17 7.86 10.70
C GLN A 119 8.71 7.66 10.32
N ILE A 120 8.29 6.46 9.90
CA ILE A 120 6.87 6.12 9.68
C ILE A 120 6.07 6.30 10.97
N SER A 121 6.65 6.00 12.13
CA SER A 121 6.01 6.18 13.44
C SER A 121 5.74 7.64 13.80
N LYS A 122 6.30 8.60 13.06
CA LYS A 122 5.95 10.03 13.14
C LYS A 122 4.77 10.39 12.23
N LEU A 123 4.42 9.50 11.30
CA LEU A 123 3.37 9.68 10.30
C LEU A 123 2.07 8.93 10.64
N ILE A 124 1.98 8.34 11.82
CA ILE A 124 0.83 7.52 12.21
C ILE A 124 0.43 7.83 13.65
N ASN A 125 -0.84 7.56 13.97
CA ASN A 125 -1.28 7.51 15.35
C ASN A 125 -0.85 6.17 15.96
N ARG A 126 0.10 6.19 16.90
CA ARG A 126 0.65 4.96 17.50
C ARG A 126 -0.38 4.12 18.24
N ASP A 127 -1.45 4.72 18.73
CA ASP A 127 -2.51 3.97 19.43
C ASP A 127 -3.36 3.12 18.47
N GLN A 128 -3.30 3.41 17.17
CA GLN A 128 -4.02 2.69 16.12
C GLN A 128 -3.17 1.63 15.42
N PHE A 129 -1.86 1.58 15.70
CA PHE A 129 -0.91 0.73 14.96
C PHE A 129 -0.13 -0.19 15.87
N GLU A 130 -0.21 -1.48 15.59
CA GLU A 130 0.75 -2.48 16.04
C GLU A 130 1.74 -2.75 14.91
N ILE A 131 2.96 -2.21 15.02
CA ILE A 131 4.00 -2.43 14.00
C ILE A 131 4.83 -3.67 14.35
N ILE A 132 4.78 -4.66 13.46
CA ILE A 132 5.54 -5.89 13.53
C ILE A 132 6.75 -5.77 12.62
N THR A 133 7.92 -5.96 13.20
CA THR A 133 9.20 -5.85 12.50
C THR A 133 9.69 -7.22 12.09
N GLY A 134 9.77 -7.50 10.79
CA GLY A 134 10.27 -8.78 10.31
C GLY A 134 9.93 -9.09 8.85
N ASN A 135 10.19 -10.34 8.45
CA ASN A 135 9.80 -10.83 7.14
C ASN A 135 8.29 -11.07 7.10
N SER A 136 7.57 -10.34 6.23
CA SER A 136 6.12 -10.44 6.12
C SER A 136 5.63 -11.85 5.77
N ILE A 137 6.32 -12.58 4.88
CA ILE A 137 5.92 -13.95 4.51
C ILE A 137 6.03 -14.88 5.72
N GLU A 138 7.12 -14.80 6.49
CA GLU A 138 7.31 -15.64 7.69
C GLU A 138 6.31 -15.33 8.79
N TYR A 139 6.01 -14.04 9.00
CA TYR A 139 4.97 -13.64 9.95
C TYR A 139 3.61 -14.24 9.56
N LEU A 140 3.21 -14.08 8.30
CA LEU A 140 1.90 -14.54 7.82
C LEU A 140 1.75 -16.07 7.83
N LYS A 141 2.85 -16.83 7.88
CA LYS A 141 2.81 -18.30 8.06
C LYS A 141 2.47 -18.71 9.49
N THR A 142 2.80 -17.88 10.48
CA THR A 142 2.64 -18.19 11.91
C THR A 142 1.46 -17.47 12.56
N GLU A 143 1.00 -16.38 11.94
CA GLU A 143 -0.18 -15.62 12.34
C GLU A 143 -1.45 -16.48 12.33
N LYS A 144 -2.26 -16.32 13.39
CA LYS A 144 -3.55 -17.01 13.60
C LYS A 144 -4.73 -16.06 13.68
N ASN A 145 -4.50 -14.76 13.86
CA ASN A 145 -5.54 -13.76 13.90
C ASN A 145 -6.24 -13.64 12.53
N SER A 146 -7.54 -13.37 12.58
CA SER A 146 -8.35 -13.11 11.39
C SER A 146 -8.69 -11.62 11.27
N TYR A 147 -8.62 -11.08 10.06
CA TYR A 147 -8.78 -9.65 9.78
C TYR A 147 -10.07 -9.36 9.00
N ASN A 148 -10.73 -8.24 9.31
CA ASN A 148 -11.93 -7.80 8.61
C ASN A 148 -11.58 -7.08 7.30
N LEU A 149 -10.45 -6.38 7.30
CA LEU A 149 -9.94 -5.70 6.14
C LEU A 149 -8.45 -5.95 6.00
N ILE A 150 -7.99 -6.22 4.80
CA ILE A 150 -6.57 -6.27 4.47
C ILE A 150 -6.35 -5.31 3.32
N THR A 151 -5.55 -4.27 3.51
CA THR A 151 -5.16 -3.37 2.42
C THR A 151 -3.66 -3.29 2.28
N SER A 152 -3.17 -3.21 1.05
CA SER A 152 -1.74 -3.02 0.81
C SER A 152 -1.41 -2.64 -0.62
N ILE A 153 -0.29 -1.94 -0.74
CA ILE A 153 0.45 -1.77 -1.99
C ILE A 153 1.66 -2.69 -1.91
N LEU A 154 1.56 -3.86 -2.54
CA LEU A 154 2.56 -4.90 -2.42
C LEU A 154 3.77 -4.61 -3.30
N PRO A 155 4.98 -4.99 -2.89
CA PRO A 155 6.16 -4.85 -3.74
C PRO A 155 6.01 -5.67 -5.01
N ILE A 156 6.38 -5.11 -6.16
CA ILE A 156 6.30 -5.78 -7.47
C ILE A 156 7.70 -5.92 -8.07
N GLY A 157 7.96 -7.05 -8.73
CA GLY A 157 9.24 -7.34 -9.38
C GLY A 157 10.28 -7.97 -8.45
N ILE A 158 9.94 -8.19 -7.18
CA ILE A 158 10.79 -8.88 -6.20
C ILE A 158 10.57 -10.39 -6.32
N LYS A 159 11.68 -11.14 -6.38
CA LYS A 159 11.70 -12.60 -6.27
C LYS A 159 12.04 -13.02 -4.85
N THR A 160 11.47 -14.12 -4.41
CA THR A 160 11.76 -14.81 -3.15
C THR A 160 11.91 -16.31 -3.42
N ASP A 161 12.19 -17.08 -2.37
CA ASP A 161 12.16 -18.54 -2.42
C ASP A 161 10.81 -19.05 -2.95
N LEU A 162 10.84 -20.22 -3.58
CA LEU A 162 9.65 -20.85 -4.15
C LEU A 162 8.62 -21.12 -3.04
N ASP A 163 7.43 -20.52 -3.16
CA ASP A 163 6.31 -20.90 -2.31
C ASP A 163 5.74 -22.23 -2.84
N PRO A 164 5.71 -23.30 -2.02
CA PRO A 164 5.32 -24.63 -2.48
C PRO A 164 3.83 -24.74 -2.80
N GLU A 165 2.99 -23.84 -2.25
CA GLU A 165 1.54 -23.88 -2.42
C GLU A 165 1.14 -23.18 -3.73
N LEU A 166 1.75 -22.03 -4.02
CA LEU A 166 1.54 -21.31 -5.28
C LEU A 166 2.42 -21.80 -6.43
N GLU A 167 3.54 -22.47 -6.13
CA GLU A 167 4.65 -22.76 -7.04
C GLU A 167 5.10 -21.51 -7.82
N THR A 168 5.31 -20.41 -7.09
CA THR A 168 5.82 -19.16 -7.65
C THR A 168 6.94 -18.60 -6.78
N THR A 169 7.79 -17.79 -7.38
CA THR A 169 8.82 -16.98 -6.68
C THR A 169 8.43 -15.51 -6.63
N ASP A 170 7.27 -15.13 -7.19
CA ASP A 170 6.80 -13.74 -7.21
C ASP A 170 6.34 -13.32 -5.81
N PHE A 171 7.15 -12.47 -5.16
CA PHE A 171 6.92 -12.04 -3.78
C PHE A 171 5.54 -11.39 -3.60
N SER A 172 5.12 -10.55 -4.56
CA SER A 172 3.81 -9.89 -4.55
C SER A 172 2.67 -10.91 -4.48
N SER A 173 2.74 -11.95 -5.32
CA SER A 173 1.71 -12.97 -5.41
C SER A 173 1.64 -13.83 -4.14
N ILE A 174 2.80 -14.20 -3.60
CA ILE A 174 2.90 -14.96 -2.35
C ILE A 174 2.34 -14.15 -1.18
N LEU A 175 2.76 -12.88 -1.07
CA LEU A 175 2.31 -12.00 -0.02
C LEU A 175 0.79 -11.78 -0.09
N ALA A 176 0.25 -11.51 -1.29
CA ALA A 176 -1.19 -11.35 -1.49
C ALA A 176 -1.98 -12.58 -1.03
N PHE A 177 -1.55 -13.77 -1.46
CA PHE A 177 -2.20 -15.03 -1.13
C PHE A 177 -2.17 -15.32 0.37
N ARG A 178 -0.98 -15.25 0.98
CA ARG A 178 -0.78 -15.53 2.41
C ARG A 178 -1.59 -14.57 3.28
N SER A 179 -1.60 -13.28 2.94
CA SER A 179 -2.44 -12.30 3.64
C SER A 179 -3.94 -12.65 3.53
N CYS A 180 -4.43 -12.96 2.32
CA CYS A 180 -5.86 -13.24 2.13
C CYS A 180 -6.34 -14.48 2.90
N LYS A 181 -5.49 -15.47 3.21
CA LYS A 181 -5.85 -16.62 4.06
C LYS A 181 -6.32 -16.21 5.45
N LEU A 182 -5.82 -15.07 5.95
CA LEU A 182 -6.15 -14.50 7.25
C LEU A 182 -7.42 -13.64 7.24
N LEU A 183 -8.17 -13.57 6.13
CA LEU A 183 -9.47 -12.88 6.15
C LEU A 183 -10.43 -13.58 7.12
N SER A 184 -11.22 -12.79 7.84
CA SER A 184 -12.41 -13.26 8.55
C SER A 184 -13.49 -13.70 7.56
N GLU A 185 -14.55 -14.37 8.02
CA GLU A 185 -15.60 -14.91 7.14
C GLU A 185 -16.33 -13.85 6.31
N ASN A 186 -16.43 -12.63 6.83
CA ASN A 186 -16.95 -11.45 6.12
C ASN A 186 -15.84 -10.49 5.69
N GLY A 187 -14.59 -10.94 5.71
CA GLY A 187 -13.43 -10.10 5.47
C GLY A 187 -13.22 -9.79 3.99
N THR A 188 -12.64 -8.61 3.75
CA THR A 188 -12.27 -8.12 2.42
C THR A 188 -10.78 -7.84 2.33
N GLY A 189 -10.13 -8.35 1.27
CA GLY A 189 -8.76 -7.99 0.88
C GLY A 189 -8.78 -7.07 -0.33
N ILE A 190 -8.09 -5.93 -0.26
CA ILE A 190 -7.91 -4.96 -1.35
C ILE A 190 -6.41 -4.75 -1.53
N LEU A 191 -5.83 -5.39 -2.53
CA LEU A 191 -4.37 -5.47 -2.66
C LEU A 191 -3.94 -5.05 -4.06
N LEU A 192 -2.98 -4.14 -4.15
CA LEU A 192 -2.28 -3.89 -5.40
C LEU A 192 -1.15 -4.90 -5.52
N THR A 193 -1.18 -5.68 -6.60
CA THR A 193 -0.25 -6.78 -6.86
C THR A 193 0.24 -6.79 -8.31
N SER A 194 1.21 -7.66 -8.58
CA SER A 194 1.74 -7.93 -9.90
C SER A 194 0.69 -8.60 -10.80
N ASN A 195 0.63 -8.23 -12.09
CA ASN A 195 -0.19 -8.97 -13.07
C ASN A 195 0.24 -10.44 -13.21
N ARG A 196 1.46 -10.79 -12.77
CA ARG A 196 1.92 -12.19 -12.68
C ARG A 196 1.08 -13.04 -11.74
N PHE A 197 0.30 -12.44 -10.85
CA PHE A 197 -0.69 -13.17 -10.06
C PHE A 197 -1.65 -13.99 -10.95
N PHE A 198 -1.91 -13.53 -12.17
CA PHE A 198 -2.82 -14.15 -13.13
C PHE A 198 -2.14 -14.88 -14.29
N SER A 199 -0.80 -14.91 -14.38
CA SER A 199 -0.11 -15.45 -15.56
C SER A 199 -0.28 -16.97 -15.74
N ASN A 200 -0.64 -17.70 -14.69
CA ASN A 200 -0.70 -19.17 -14.69
C ASN A 200 -2.11 -19.72 -14.96
N LYS A 201 -2.80 -19.31 -16.04
CA LYS A 201 -4.10 -19.88 -16.49
C LYS A 201 -5.09 -20.18 -15.34
N ASN A 202 -5.31 -19.22 -14.45
CA ASN A 202 -6.21 -19.31 -13.28
C ASN A 202 -5.76 -20.26 -12.16
N LYS A 203 -4.50 -20.73 -12.13
CA LYS A 203 -3.98 -21.58 -11.06
C LYS A 203 -4.13 -20.93 -9.67
N ASN A 204 -3.67 -19.69 -9.53
CA ASN A 204 -3.72 -18.98 -8.25
C ASN A 204 -5.18 -18.73 -7.80
N GLU A 205 -6.09 -18.48 -8.75
CA GLU A 205 -7.52 -18.36 -8.46
C GLU A 205 -8.10 -19.69 -7.96
N LYS A 206 -7.74 -20.82 -8.56
CA LYS A 206 -8.16 -22.14 -8.10
C LYS A 206 -7.65 -22.44 -6.68
N ILE A 207 -6.40 -22.07 -6.39
CA ILE A 207 -5.81 -22.23 -5.04
C ILE A 207 -6.50 -21.31 -4.02
N LEU A 208 -6.84 -20.08 -4.39
CA LEU A 208 -7.66 -19.21 -3.53
C LEU A 208 -9.01 -19.87 -3.23
N ARG A 209 -9.70 -20.38 -4.26
CA ARG A 209 -11.02 -21.03 -4.10
C ARG A 209 -10.96 -22.27 -3.20
N SER A 210 -9.88 -23.05 -3.25
CA SER A 210 -9.71 -24.20 -2.33
C SER A 210 -9.56 -23.79 -0.86
N HIS A 211 -9.30 -22.51 -0.60
CA HIS A 211 -9.25 -21.90 0.74
C HIS A 211 -10.51 -21.09 1.09
N GLY A 212 -11.58 -21.24 0.29
CA GLY A 212 -12.80 -20.44 0.46
C GLY A 212 -12.61 -18.95 0.14
N LEU A 213 -11.56 -18.60 -0.61
CA LEU A 213 -11.29 -17.22 -1.03
C LEU A 213 -11.71 -17.03 -2.49
N TYR A 214 -12.42 -15.93 -2.75
CA TYR A 214 -12.99 -15.63 -4.06
C TYR A 214 -12.57 -14.25 -4.50
N ILE A 215 -12.15 -14.12 -5.76
CA ILE A 215 -11.87 -12.82 -6.37
C ILE A 215 -13.20 -12.20 -6.79
N HIS A 216 -13.55 -11.09 -6.15
CA HIS A 216 -14.77 -10.32 -6.41
C HIS A 216 -14.56 -9.26 -7.49
N GLY A 217 -13.31 -8.80 -7.68
CA GLY A 217 -12.97 -7.80 -8.69
C GLY A 217 -11.48 -7.81 -9.02
N ILE A 218 -11.17 -7.47 -10.26
CA ILE A 218 -9.81 -7.24 -10.76
C ILE A 218 -9.83 -5.91 -11.50
N PHE A 219 -9.05 -4.95 -11.03
CA PHE A 219 -8.92 -3.64 -11.64
C PHE A 219 -7.51 -3.50 -12.17
N VAL A 220 -7.36 -3.54 -13.50
CA VAL A 220 -6.06 -3.45 -14.15
C VAL A 220 -5.55 -2.02 -14.07
N ALA A 221 -4.33 -1.85 -13.56
CA ALA A 221 -3.59 -0.61 -13.59
C ALA A 221 -2.57 -0.68 -14.74
N PRO A 222 -2.84 -0.03 -15.89
CA PRO A 222 -1.95 -0.09 -17.04
C PRO A 222 -0.62 0.63 -16.75
N ARG A 223 0.35 0.44 -17.63
CA ARG A 223 1.67 1.09 -17.50
C ARG A 223 1.51 2.60 -17.35
N GLY A 224 2.29 3.20 -16.46
CA GLY A 224 2.21 4.62 -16.14
C GLY A 224 1.23 5.00 -15.03
N PHE A 225 0.44 4.06 -14.49
CA PHE A 225 -0.43 4.31 -13.32
C PHE A 225 0.34 4.43 -12.00
N LEU A 226 1.54 3.87 -11.94
CA LEU A 226 2.47 3.97 -10.83
C LEU A 226 3.50 5.06 -11.16
N ALA A 227 3.69 6.03 -10.27
CA ALA A 227 4.44 7.24 -10.61
C ALA A 227 5.95 7.01 -10.81
N ASN A 228 6.49 5.90 -10.30
CA ASN A 228 7.92 5.58 -10.36
C ASN A 228 8.26 4.29 -11.13
N THR A 229 7.30 3.64 -11.78
CA THR A 229 7.57 2.39 -12.52
C THR A 229 6.56 2.14 -13.65
N ASN A 230 7.03 1.47 -14.70
CA ASN A 230 6.20 1.04 -15.83
C ASN A 230 5.72 -0.41 -15.70
N ILE A 231 5.84 -1.02 -14.51
CA ILE A 231 5.38 -2.38 -14.30
C ILE A 231 3.86 -2.40 -14.27
N GLU A 232 3.28 -3.31 -15.06
CA GLU A 232 1.84 -3.56 -15.03
C GLU A 232 1.42 -4.20 -13.71
N SER A 233 0.34 -3.67 -13.14
CA SER A 233 -0.18 -4.10 -11.86
C SER A 233 -1.69 -4.19 -11.91
N CYS A 234 -2.27 -4.78 -10.88
CA CYS A 234 -3.70 -4.83 -10.72
C CYS A 234 -4.06 -4.70 -9.25
N ILE A 235 -5.23 -4.14 -8.99
CA ILE A 235 -5.88 -4.25 -7.69
C ILE A 235 -6.77 -5.48 -7.74
N ILE A 236 -6.60 -6.37 -6.77
CA ILE A 236 -7.49 -7.49 -6.55
C ILE A 236 -8.39 -7.21 -5.34
N LEU A 237 -9.67 -7.52 -5.49
CA LEU A 237 -10.64 -7.55 -4.41
C LEU A 237 -10.96 -9.01 -4.11
N VAL A 238 -10.64 -9.47 -2.89
CA VAL A 238 -10.80 -10.87 -2.46
C VAL A 238 -11.70 -10.93 -1.24
N ARG A 239 -12.60 -11.91 -1.18
CA ARG A 239 -13.47 -12.14 -0.01
C ARG A 239 -13.60 -13.62 0.33
N LYS A 240 -13.95 -13.94 1.58
CA LYS A 240 -14.28 -15.30 2.05
C LYS A 240 -15.74 -15.72 1.77
N LYS A 241 -16.36 -15.12 0.77
CA LYS A 241 -17.69 -15.50 0.28
C LYS A 241 -17.67 -15.64 -1.22
N PRO A 242 -18.40 -16.60 -1.79
CA PRO A 242 -18.63 -16.64 -3.23
C PRO A 242 -19.15 -15.28 -3.70
N ASN A 243 -18.84 -14.89 -4.94
CA ASN A 243 -19.53 -13.76 -5.54
C ASN A 243 -21.03 -14.06 -5.51
N ASP A 244 -21.80 -13.21 -4.85
CA ASP A 244 -23.21 -13.06 -5.22
C ASP A 244 -23.18 -12.73 -6.71
N LYS A 245 -23.85 -13.54 -7.54
CA LYS A 245 -23.94 -13.23 -8.97
C LYS A 245 -24.50 -11.80 -9.07
N ILE A 246 -23.68 -10.88 -9.59
CA ILE A 246 -24.14 -9.57 -10.05
C ILE A 246 -25.12 -9.79 -11.18
#